data_AF-A0A317N8Z4-F1
#
_entry.id   AF-A0A317N8Z4-F1
#
_cell.length_a   1.000
_cell.length_b   1.000
_cell.length_c   1.000
_cell.angle_alpha   90.00
_cell.angle_beta   90.00
_cell.angle_gamma   90.00
#
_symmetry.space_group_name_H-M   'P 1'
#
loop_
_entity.id
_entity.type
_entity.pdbx_description
1 polymer ?
#
loop_
_entity_poly.entity_id
_entity_poly.type
_entity_poly.pdbx_seq_one_letter_code
_entity_poly.pdbx_strand_id
1 'polypeptide(L)'
;MSAVRRGLSWVVSFVPLVSFGVLTWPLFAVLAIRAKSGPLALAALGYLGLFALELWAVGTQETVFDICWSLTMLGGTAHAIVVRRKWFGRVWRRGAPVDTSPSVVAEYATAAVAPARTGTIADSGTPGHGAEEPERDAEAVQRLLDEIDELVEESLREGERPGDYDATYPSCPNPYCAEPWHGLRITARMESMREFGDLDDDYDHRTDDSPVLCAGSAAVDAWEPPDPTDIEAWWASQHVVAQQVSLPDPDPMQTLRARADTLWTALARPAVLIVVASWVAAMVSMFQAHGPSRWLTVLVGVMAPIWLGWLYGRAERLFPAGYVRAGLRGRPAVVVAVVVMVCAGWLPMRWTGPAPEPAAAYFTLVTACALACLAHAVVQIGRIRPARDEPDAIDAAEHGENLVLLGFGWMLIGLPITLLLGWILSYFARLPEAMWAAVAVLAVLVLTFFAEGAVIKIVTRRRDDVDLPMIAFFTIGVGALLIWSLLRIAAIPSPA
;
A
#
# COMPACT_ATOMS: atom_id res chain seq x y z
N MET A 1 -12.70 10.56 27.09
CA MET A 1 -11.54 11.50 27.15
C MET A 1 -10.38 11.19 26.18
N SER A 2 -10.19 9.95 25.70
CA SER A 2 -9.06 9.57 24.82
C SER A 2 -9.18 10.07 23.37
N ALA A 3 -10.39 10.25 22.83
CA ALA A 3 -10.62 10.76 21.47
C ALA A 3 -10.30 12.26 21.35
N VAL A 4 -10.79 13.08 22.31
CA VAL A 4 -10.53 14.53 22.35
C VAL A 4 -9.03 14.83 22.53
N ARG A 5 -8.31 14.05 23.37
CA ARG A 5 -6.85 14.16 23.53
C ARG A 5 -6.07 13.72 22.28
N ARG A 6 -6.57 12.74 21.53
CA ARG A 6 -5.99 12.33 20.24
C ARG A 6 -6.16 13.42 19.19
N GLY A 7 -7.36 14.00 19.06
CA GLY A 7 -7.67 15.11 18.14
C GLY A 7 -6.80 16.35 18.37
N LEU A 8 -6.64 16.78 19.63
CA LEU A 8 -5.83 17.96 19.97
C LEU A 8 -4.35 17.81 19.58
N SER A 9 -3.80 16.59 19.59
CA SER A 9 -2.39 16.34 19.24
C SER A 9 -2.09 16.48 17.73
N TRP A 10 -3.09 16.22 16.88
CA TRP A 10 -2.99 16.38 15.44
C TRP A 10 -3.05 17.86 15.05
N VAL A 11 -3.97 18.60 15.66
CA VAL A 11 -4.11 20.06 15.45
C VAL A 11 -2.79 20.76 15.76
N VAL A 12 -2.17 20.49 16.92
CA VAL A 12 -0.89 21.10 17.33
C VAL A 12 0.27 20.78 16.37
N SER A 13 0.25 19.62 15.71
CA SER A 13 1.32 19.23 14.76
C SER A 13 1.16 19.87 13.37
N PHE A 14 -0.07 20.22 12.99
CA PHE A 14 -0.41 20.80 11.69
C PHE A 14 -0.56 22.32 11.73
N VAL A 15 -0.73 22.94 12.90
CA VAL A 15 -0.90 24.40 13.05
C VAL A 15 0.21 25.21 12.36
N PRO A 16 1.51 24.93 12.49
CA PRO A 16 2.54 25.69 11.77
C PRO A 16 2.39 25.63 10.25
N LEU A 17 1.80 24.55 9.76
CA LEU A 17 1.76 24.17 8.35
C LEU A 17 0.49 24.66 7.65
N VAL A 18 -0.64 24.60 8.35
CA VAL A 18 -1.94 25.14 7.91
C VAL A 18 -2.01 26.66 8.09
N SER A 19 -1.27 27.21 9.07
CA SER A 19 -1.21 28.66 9.29
C SER A 19 -0.10 29.37 8.52
N PHE A 20 0.67 28.64 7.70
CA PHE A 20 1.85 29.17 7.03
C PHE A 20 2.83 29.89 7.97
N GLY A 21 3.13 29.29 9.12
CA GLY A 21 4.04 29.87 10.11
C GLY A 21 3.40 30.89 11.05
N VAL A 22 2.31 31.57 10.65
CA VAL A 22 1.67 32.68 11.37
C VAL A 22 1.25 32.30 12.79
N LEU A 23 0.69 31.10 12.97
CA LEU A 23 0.21 30.62 14.27
C LEU A 23 1.23 29.74 15.01
N THR A 24 2.49 29.72 14.57
CA THR A 24 3.55 28.94 15.23
C THR A 24 3.93 29.58 16.57
N TRP A 25 4.20 30.90 16.60
CA TRP A 25 4.60 31.58 17.82
C TRP A 25 3.50 31.63 18.92
N PRO A 26 2.20 31.86 18.63
CA PRO A 26 1.15 31.82 19.64
C PRO A 26 0.96 30.41 20.20
N LEU A 27 1.06 29.38 19.34
CA LEU A 27 1.00 27.98 19.78
C LEU A 27 2.10 27.67 20.79
N PHE A 28 3.35 28.01 20.47
CA PHE A 28 4.48 27.80 21.38
C PHE A 28 4.36 28.64 22.65
N ALA A 29 3.80 29.85 22.59
CA ALA A 29 3.53 30.67 23.77
C ALA A 29 2.49 30.02 24.70
N VAL A 30 1.38 29.53 24.15
CA VAL A 30 0.34 28.81 24.92
C VAL A 30 0.92 27.53 25.53
N LEU A 31 1.71 26.77 24.76
CA LEU A 31 2.40 25.58 25.25
C LEU A 31 3.39 25.94 26.37
N ALA A 32 4.14 27.04 26.23
CA ALA A 32 5.08 27.51 27.24
C ALA A 32 4.39 27.88 28.55
N ILE A 33 3.26 28.60 28.48
CA ILE A 33 2.46 28.98 29.65
C ILE A 33 1.90 27.74 30.35
N ARG A 34 1.27 26.83 29.60
CA ARG A 34 0.71 25.59 30.18
C ARG A 34 1.78 24.69 30.78
N ALA A 35 2.95 24.64 30.14
CA ALA A 35 4.07 23.83 30.59
C ALA A 35 4.92 24.47 31.68
N LYS A 36 4.75 25.77 31.94
CA LYS A 36 5.70 26.61 32.70
C LYS A 36 7.15 26.39 32.25
N SER A 37 7.38 26.41 30.93
CA SER A 37 8.65 26.02 30.30
C SER A 37 9.37 27.20 29.66
N GLY A 38 10.50 27.62 30.24
CA GLY A 38 11.38 28.66 29.69
C GLY A 38 11.87 28.39 28.26
N PRO A 39 12.33 27.18 27.91
CA PRO A 39 12.74 26.86 26.54
C PRO A 39 11.63 27.02 25.49
N LEU A 40 10.38 26.69 25.84
CA LEU A 40 9.24 26.88 24.93
C LEU A 40 8.90 28.36 24.78
N ALA A 41 9.04 29.16 25.86
CA ALA A 41 8.86 30.61 25.79
C ALA A 41 9.92 31.25 24.89
N LEU A 42 11.18 30.81 25.00
CA LEU A 42 12.26 31.28 24.13
C LEU A 42 12.01 30.91 22.67
N ALA A 43 11.53 29.68 22.39
CA ALA A 43 11.14 29.27 21.05
C ALA A 43 9.99 30.14 20.50
N ALA A 44 8.98 30.43 21.32
CA ALA A 44 7.87 31.31 20.93
C ALA A 44 8.36 32.70 20.56
N LEU A 45 9.26 33.30 21.37
CA LEU A 45 9.87 34.59 21.07
C LEU A 45 10.73 34.54 19.79
N GLY A 46 11.47 33.45 19.57
CA GLY A 46 12.24 33.24 18.34
C GLY A 46 11.36 33.21 17.09
N TYR A 47 10.25 32.47 17.12
CA TYR A 47 9.30 32.44 16.00
C TYR A 47 8.57 33.78 15.81
N LEU A 48 8.27 34.50 16.90
CA LEU A 48 7.70 35.85 16.80
C LEU A 48 8.68 36.81 16.13
N GLY A 49 9.97 36.73 16.47
CA GLY A 49 11.03 37.50 15.82
C GLY A 49 11.19 37.17 14.34
N LEU A 50 11.21 35.88 13.98
CA LEU A 50 11.23 35.44 12.58
C LEU A 50 10.02 35.95 11.80
N PHE A 51 8.82 35.85 12.39
CA PHE A 51 7.60 36.33 11.75
C PHE A 51 7.58 37.86 11.58
N ALA A 52 8.07 38.62 12.56
CA ALA A 52 8.20 40.07 12.45
C ALA A 52 9.21 40.48 11.35
N LEU A 53 10.33 39.74 11.26
CA LEU A 53 11.34 39.94 10.22
C LEU A 53 10.80 39.59 8.82
N GLU A 54 9.99 38.52 8.74
CA GLU A 54 9.29 38.10 7.54
C GLU A 54 8.33 39.20 7.07
N LEU A 55 7.47 39.74 7.93
CA LEU A 55 6.57 40.85 7.60
C LEU A 55 7.31 42.11 7.12
N TRP A 56 8.47 42.40 7.71
CA TRP A 56 9.31 43.53 7.28
C TRP A 56 9.95 43.29 5.90
N ALA A 57 10.36 42.05 5.63
CA ALA A 57 11.03 41.66 4.39
C ALA A 57 10.07 41.52 3.20
N VAL A 58 8.76 41.35 3.43
CA VAL A 58 7.74 41.29 2.37
C VAL A 58 7.83 42.54 1.49
N GLY A 59 8.13 42.33 0.21
CA GLY A 59 8.19 43.40 -0.79
C GLY A 59 9.43 44.30 -0.74
N THR A 60 10.36 44.08 0.20
CA THR A 60 11.59 44.88 0.33
C THR A 60 12.87 44.05 0.16
N GLN A 61 12.88 42.80 0.64
CA GLN A 61 14.06 41.92 0.69
C GLN A 61 13.63 40.46 0.48
N GLU A 62 13.36 40.06 -0.76
CA GLU A 62 12.81 38.72 -1.11
C GLU A 62 13.65 37.57 -0.55
N THR A 63 14.98 37.67 -0.59
CA THR A 63 15.87 36.63 -0.03
C THR A 63 15.75 36.49 1.48
N VAL A 64 15.58 37.59 2.21
CA VAL A 64 15.39 37.57 3.67
C VAL A 64 14.03 36.97 4.00
N PHE A 65 12.99 37.33 3.23
CA PHE A 65 11.66 36.75 3.34
C PHE A 65 11.71 35.22 3.14
N ASP A 66 12.31 34.74 2.06
CA ASP A 66 12.39 33.30 1.74
C ASP A 66 13.15 32.51 2.83
N ILE A 67 14.24 33.06 3.36
CA ILE A 67 15.00 32.45 4.45
C ILE A 67 14.17 32.39 5.73
N CYS A 68 13.53 33.51 6.12
CA CYS A 68 12.70 33.57 7.33
C CYS A 68 11.51 32.62 7.22
N TRP A 69 10.80 32.66 6.09
CA TRP A 69 9.69 31.76 5.79
C TRP A 69 10.09 30.29 5.87
N SER A 70 11.21 29.93 5.24
CA SER A 70 11.75 28.56 5.27
C SER A 70 12.11 28.12 6.68
N LEU A 71 12.73 29.00 7.48
CA LEU A 71 13.04 28.73 8.89
C LEU A 71 11.77 28.60 9.75
N THR A 72 10.75 29.42 9.52
CA THR A 72 9.47 29.33 10.22
C THR A 72 8.76 28.02 9.89
N MET A 73 8.75 27.60 8.62
CA MET A 73 8.12 26.36 8.16
C MET A 73 8.88 25.10 8.60
N LEU A 74 10.17 25.01 8.28
CA LEU A 74 10.99 23.83 8.56
C LEU A 74 11.32 23.74 10.04
N GLY A 75 11.74 24.87 10.63
CA GLY A 75 12.01 24.98 12.05
C GLY A 75 10.73 24.70 12.85
N GLY A 76 9.61 25.34 12.50
CA GLY A 76 8.33 25.12 13.18
C GLY A 76 7.87 23.67 13.13
N THR A 77 7.98 23.02 11.97
CA THR A 77 7.60 21.62 11.78
C THR A 77 8.53 20.68 12.55
N ALA A 78 9.86 20.84 12.43
CA ALA A 78 10.83 20.02 13.15
C ALA A 78 10.68 20.17 14.67
N HIS A 79 10.48 21.40 15.16
CA HIS A 79 10.35 21.70 16.58
C HIS A 79 9.01 21.16 17.12
N ALA A 80 7.92 21.25 16.36
CA ALA A 80 6.64 20.63 16.70
C ALA A 80 6.75 19.10 16.81
N ILE A 81 7.47 18.44 15.89
CA ILE A 81 7.73 16.99 15.95
C ILE A 81 8.56 16.62 17.19
N VAL A 82 9.64 17.36 17.48
CA VAL A 82 10.52 17.10 18.63
C VAL A 82 9.80 17.35 19.95
N VAL A 83 9.08 18.46 20.09
CA VAL A 83 8.28 18.77 21.28
C VAL A 83 7.19 17.73 21.47
N ARG A 84 6.50 17.33 20.39
CA ARG A 84 5.48 16.28 20.43
C ARG A 84 6.06 14.98 21.00
N ARG A 85 7.23 14.55 20.52
CA ARG A 85 7.91 13.33 20.97
C ARG A 85 8.27 13.40 22.45
N LYS A 86 8.86 14.51 22.92
CA LYS A 86 9.27 14.68 24.33
C LYS A 86 8.10 14.86 25.31
N TRP A 87 7.00 15.47 24.89
CA TRP A 87 5.86 15.78 25.75
C TRP A 87 4.80 14.69 25.72
N PHE A 88 4.28 14.34 24.55
CA PHE A 88 3.25 13.31 24.46
C PHE A 88 3.81 11.91 24.69
N GLY A 89 5.09 11.65 24.33
CA GLY A 89 5.73 10.37 24.62
C GLY A 89 5.90 10.08 26.13
N ARG A 90 5.89 11.09 27.00
CA ARG A 90 5.88 10.93 28.47
C ARG A 90 4.48 10.76 29.04
N VAL A 91 3.50 11.48 28.48
CA VAL A 91 2.10 11.38 28.89
C VAL A 91 1.50 10.02 28.50
N TRP A 92 1.86 9.48 27.34
CA TRP A 92 1.40 8.16 26.88
C TRP A 92 2.05 7.00 27.64
N ARG A 93 3.32 7.13 28.05
CA ARG A 93 4.01 6.09 28.83
C ARG A 93 3.52 5.95 30.27
N ARG A 94 2.85 6.95 30.84
CA ARG A 94 2.24 6.86 32.17
C ARG A 94 0.89 6.13 32.21
N GLY A 95 0.36 5.71 31.05
CA GLY A 95 -0.97 5.09 30.95
C GLY A 95 -1.00 3.65 30.45
N ALA A 96 0.13 3.09 30.04
CA ALA A 96 0.20 1.65 29.76
C ALA A 96 0.53 0.93 31.08
N PRO A 97 -0.35 0.10 31.64
CA PRO A 97 0.06 -0.81 32.70
C PRO A 97 1.21 -1.63 32.13
N VAL A 98 2.40 -1.50 32.74
CA VAL A 98 3.48 -2.43 32.47
C VAL A 98 3.00 -3.73 33.10
N ASP A 99 2.56 -4.66 32.27
CA ASP A 99 2.25 -6.00 32.73
C ASP A 99 3.57 -6.65 33.12
N THR A 100 3.95 -6.49 34.39
CA THR A 100 5.17 -7.07 34.97
C THR A 100 4.93 -8.50 35.41
N SER A 101 3.98 -9.23 34.82
CA SER A 101 3.78 -10.64 35.14
C SER A 101 5.05 -11.41 34.74
N PRO A 102 5.77 -12.02 35.70
CA PRO A 102 7.03 -12.73 35.41
C PRO A 102 6.82 -14.04 34.63
N SER A 103 5.57 -14.46 34.39
CA SER A 103 5.26 -15.78 33.84
C SER A 103 5.43 -15.88 32.33
N VAL A 104 5.25 -14.79 31.57
CA VAL A 104 5.26 -14.86 30.09
C VAL A 104 6.69 -14.99 29.53
N VAL A 105 7.72 -14.53 30.25
CA VAL A 105 9.12 -14.63 29.77
C VAL A 105 9.71 -16.03 30.02
N ALA A 106 9.16 -16.80 30.97
CA ALA A 106 9.65 -18.14 31.28
C ALA A 106 9.16 -19.21 30.27
N GLU A 107 7.95 -19.05 29.73
CA GLU A 107 7.31 -20.07 28.90
C GLU A 107 7.90 -20.18 27.48
N TYR A 108 8.39 -19.07 26.92
CA TYR A 108 9.06 -19.06 25.61
C TYR A 108 10.51 -19.59 25.65
N ALA A 109 11.15 -19.64 26.82
CA ALA A 109 12.52 -20.15 26.93
C ALA A 109 12.59 -21.69 26.95
N THR A 110 11.49 -22.39 27.26
CA THR A 110 11.46 -23.85 27.37
C THR A 110 10.90 -24.58 26.14
N ALA A 111 10.20 -23.90 25.23
CA ALA A 111 9.58 -24.54 24.07
C ALA A 111 10.55 -24.84 22.90
N ALA A 112 11.80 -24.37 22.95
CA ALA A 112 12.73 -24.45 21.81
C ALA A 112 13.59 -25.75 21.74
N VAL A 113 13.35 -26.77 22.57
CA VAL A 113 14.21 -27.98 22.63
C VAL A 113 13.41 -29.29 22.73
N ALA A 114 12.41 -29.48 21.87
CA ALA A 114 11.78 -30.80 21.69
C ALA A 114 12.27 -31.44 20.38
N PRO A 115 13.04 -32.56 20.42
CA PRO A 115 13.46 -33.25 19.20
C PRO A 115 12.27 -33.94 18.52
N ALA A 116 12.20 -33.79 17.20
CA ALA A 116 11.19 -34.40 16.34
C ALA A 116 11.16 -35.93 16.52
N ARG A 117 9.98 -36.45 16.84
CA ARG A 117 9.71 -37.89 17.03
C ARG A 117 9.50 -38.52 15.65
N THR A 118 10.51 -39.20 15.14
CA THR A 118 10.40 -40.04 13.93
C THR A 118 9.57 -41.29 14.26
N GLY A 119 8.29 -41.26 13.89
CA GLY A 119 7.41 -42.43 13.93
C GLY A 119 7.76 -43.40 12.82
N THR A 120 8.38 -44.53 13.18
CA THR A 120 8.59 -45.67 12.29
C THR A 120 7.28 -46.46 12.23
N ILE A 121 6.62 -46.47 11.06
CA ILE A 121 5.44 -47.31 10.82
C ILE A 121 5.92 -48.77 10.76
N ALA A 122 5.43 -49.57 11.71
CA ALA A 122 5.71 -50.99 11.79
C ALA A 122 4.78 -51.74 10.82
N ASP A 123 5.40 -52.40 9.84
CA ASP A 123 4.77 -53.26 8.85
C ASP A 123 4.39 -54.61 9.50
N SER A 124 3.09 -54.86 9.68
CA SER A 124 2.57 -56.10 10.24
C SER A 124 2.27 -57.09 9.12
N GLY A 125 3.21 -58.03 8.92
CA GLY A 125 3.11 -59.09 7.93
C GLY A 125 1.92 -60.03 8.13
N THR A 126 1.23 -60.32 7.02
CA THR A 126 0.21 -61.37 6.91
C THR A 126 0.71 -62.44 5.91
N PRO A 127 0.64 -63.75 6.22
CA PRO A 127 1.27 -64.77 5.39
C PRO A 127 0.35 -65.27 4.25
N GLY A 128 0.82 -65.06 3.03
CA GLY A 128 0.85 -66.01 1.90
C GLY A 128 -0.34 -66.94 1.66
N HIS A 129 -1.28 -66.49 0.84
CA HIS A 129 -2.05 -67.34 -0.09
C HIS A 129 -2.11 -66.67 -1.46
N GLY A 130 -1.64 -67.38 -2.51
CA GLY A 130 -1.94 -67.12 -3.93
C GLY A 130 -1.31 -65.86 -4.57
N ALA A 131 -0.03 -65.92 -4.94
CA ALA A 131 0.72 -64.78 -5.52
C ALA A 131 0.44 -64.47 -7.02
N GLU A 132 -0.68 -64.90 -7.60
CA GLU A 132 -1.01 -64.62 -9.02
C GLU A 132 -2.38 -63.94 -9.24
N GLU A 133 -3.23 -63.78 -8.22
CA GLU A 133 -4.51 -63.05 -8.33
C GLU A 133 -4.47 -61.53 -8.01
N PRO A 134 -3.65 -61.00 -7.07
CA PRO A 134 -3.78 -59.59 -6.67
C PRO A 134 -3.33 -58.59 -7.75
N GLU A 135 -2.48 -59.01 -8.68
CA GLU A 135 -1.97 -58.15 -9.76
C GLU A 135 -3.02 -57.93 -10.86
N ARG A 136 -3.88 -58.93 -11.12
CA ARG A 136 -5.02 -58.80 -12.06
C ARG A 136 -6.10 -57.86 -11.52
N ASP A 137 -6.36 -57.94 -10.21
CA ASP A 137 -7.36 -57.08 -9.57
C ASP A 137 -6.88 -55.63 -9.50
N ALA A 138 -5.58 -55.39 -9.26
CA ALA A 138 -4.99 -54.05 -9.31
C ALA A 138 -5.05 -53.46 -10.72
N GLU A 139 -4.75 -54.23 -11.77
CA GLU A 139 -4.82 -53.77 -13.15
C GLU A 139 -6.28 -53.49 -13.60
N ALA A 140 -7.23 -54.31 -13.15
CA ALA A 140 -8.66 -54.10 -13.41
C ALA A 140 -9.19 -52.85 -12.71
N VAL A 141 -8.79 -52.61 -11.46
CA VAL A 141 -9.13 -51.38 -10.72
C VAL A 141 -8.52 -50.15 -11.39
N GLN A 142 -7.25 -50.21 -11.81
CA GLN A 142 -6.61 -49.09 -12.49
C GLN A 142 -7.31 -48.77 -13.81
N ARG A 143 -7.67 -49.78 -14.61
CA ARG A 143 -8.42 -49.59 -15.86
C ARG A 143 -9.78 -48.93 -15.63
N LEU A 144 -10.47 -49.31 -14.55
CA LEU A 144 -11.74 -48.70 -14.18
C LEU A 144 -11.57 -47.23 -13.77
N LEU A 145 -10.52 -46.91 -13.01
CA LEU A 145 -10.21 -45.53 -12.63
C LEU A 145 -9.87 -44.68 -13.85
N ASP A 146 -9.07 -45.21 -14.77
CA ASP A 146 -8.73 -44.52 -16.03
C ASP A 146 -9.99 -44.27 -16.88
N GLU A 147 -10.95 -45.20 -16.93
CA GLU A 147 -12.23 -45.04 -17.63
C GLU A 147 -13.14 -44.01 -16.95
N ILE A 148 -13.14 -43.94 -15.61
CA ILE A 148 -13.84 -42.91 -14.85
C ILE A 148 -13.22 -41.53 -15.11
N ASP A 149 -11.90 -41.42 -15.07
CA ASP A 149 -11.19 -40.17 -15.34
C ASP A 149 -11.44 -39.69 -16.78
N GLU A 150 -11.46 -40.60 -17.75
CA GLU A 150 -11.82 -40.27 -19.14
C GLU A 150 -13.27 -39.78 -19.26
N LEU A 151 -14.23 -40.43 -18.58
CA LEU A 151 -15.63 -40.00 -18.55
C LEU A 151 -15.82 -38.64 -17.85
N VAL A 152 -15.11 -38.41 -16.75
CA VAL A 152 -15.14 -37.13 -16.03
C VAL A 152 -14.53 -36.03 -16.90
N GLU A 153 -13.36 -36.27 -17.49
CA GLU A 153 -12.71 -35.32 -18.40
C GLU A 153 -13.58 -35.04 -19.62
N GLU A 154 -14.23 -36.04 -20.23
CA GLU A 154 -15.21 -35.87 -21.31
C GLU A 154 -16.37 -34.97 -20.89
N SER A 155 -16.93 -35.21 -19.70
CA SER A 155 -18.04 -34.41 -19.16
C SER A 155 -17.66 -32.96 -18.84
N LEU A 156 -16.39 -32.72 -18.48
CA LEU A 156 -15.85 -31.40 -18.16
C LEU A 156 -15.22 -30.69 -19.36
N ARG A 157 -14.95 -31.38 -20.47
CA ARG A 157 -14.24 -30.84 -21.65
C ARG A 157 -15.01 -29.75 -22.38
N GLU A 158 -16.34 -29.79 -22.33
CA GLU A 158 -17.19 -28.71 -22.85
C GLU A 158 -17.14 -27.45 -21.97
N GLY A 159 -16.45 -27.52 -20.83
CA GLY A 159 -16.52 -26.57 -19.72
C GLY A 159 -17.85 -26.70 -18.98
N GLU A 160 -17.89 -26.37 -17.69
CA GLU A 160 -19.17 -25.98 -17.10
C GLU A 160 -19.68 -24.80 -17.93
N ARG A 161 -20.84 -24.96 -18.58
CA ARG A 161 -21.42 -23.88 -19.38
C ARG A 161 -21.55 -22.65 -18.47
N PRO A 162 -20.90 -21.52 -18.80
CA PRO A 162 -20.99 -20.32 -17.97
C PRO A 162 -22.45 -19.87 -17.90
N GLY A 163 -23.11 -20.10 -16.77
CA GLY A 163 -24.53 -19.76 -16.57
C GLY A 163 -25.49 -20.94 -16.37
N ASP A 164 -25.03 -22.19 -16.31
CA ASP A 164 -25.87 -23.34 -15.90
C ASP A 164 -26.13 -23.40 -14.37
N TYR A 165 -25.79 -22.34 -13.63
CA TYR A 165 -26.55 -21.96 -12.44
C TYR A 165 -27.96 -21.56 -12.89
N ASP A 166 -28.76 -22.57 -13.22
CA ASP A 166 -30.13 -22.38 -13.61
C ASP A 166 -30.87 -21.82 -12.39
N ALA A 167 -31.08 -20.51 -12.37
CA ALA A 167 -31.85 -19.81 -11.35
C ALA A 167 -33.31 -20.31 -11.27
N THR A 168 -33.72 -21.19 -12.21
CA THR A 168 -35.00 -21.89 -12.20
C THR A 168 -34.95 -23.25 -11.50
N TYR A 169 -33.80 -23.66 -10.93
CA TYR A 169 -33.75 -24.82 -10.04
C TYR A 169 -34.78 -24.65 -8.93
N PRO A 170 -35.65 -25.65 -8.71
CA PRO A 170 -36.68 -25.53 -7.69
C PRO A 170 -36.02 -25.30 -6.32
N SER A 171 -36.65 -24.51 -5.46
CA SER A 171 -36.25 -24.44 -4.06
C SER A 171 -36.44 -25.80 -3.39
N CYS A 172 -35.69 -26.06 -2.31
CA CYS A 172 -35.95 -27.22 -1.46
C CYS A 172 -37.44 -27.23 -1.04
N PRO A 173 -38.16 -28.36 -1.16
CA PRO A 173 -39.57 -28.42 -0.76
C PRO A 173 -39.75 -28.37 0.77
N ASN A 174 -38.67 -28.54 1.54
CA ASN A 174 -38.68 -28.37 3.00
C ASN A 174 -38.94 -26.88 3.35
N PRO A 175 -40.05 -26.54 4.05
CA PRO A 175 -40.41 -25.15 4.35
C PRO A 175 -39.43 -24.45 5.30
N TYR A 176 -38.52 -25.19 5.95
CA TYR A 176 -37.49 -24.64 6.84
C TYR A 176 -36.12 -24.50 6.17
N CYS A 177 -35.99 -24.90 4.90
CA CYS A 177 -34.76 -24.79 4.13
C CYS A 177 -34.88 -23.68 3.09
N ALA A 178 -33.94 -22.72 3.08
CA ALA A 178 -33.91 -21.64 2.09
C ALA A 178 -33.05 -21.97 0.86
N GLU A 179 -32.44 -23.16 0.82
CA GLU A 179 -31.51 -23.55 -0.23
C GLU A 179 -32.20 -24.01 -1.53
N PRO A 180 -31.51 -23.91 -2.67
CA PRO A 180 -31.91 -24.61 -3.89
C PRO A 180 -32.07 -26.11 -3.65
N TRP A 181 -32.79 -26.81 -4.52
CA TRP A 181 -32.99 -28.25 -4.39
C TRP A 181 -31.64 -28.98 -4.23
N HIS A 182 -31.54 -29.82 -3.21
CA HIS A 182 -30.33 -30.52 -2.85
C HIS A 182 -30.65 -31.99 -2.48
N GLY A 183 -29.85 -32.94 -2.97
CA GLY A 183 -30.12 -34.36 -2.74
C GLY A 183 -29.66 -34.88 -1.37
N LEU A 184 -28.64 -34.25 -0.78
CA LEU A 184 -28.04 -34.65 0.49
C LEU A 184 -28.60 -33.86 1.67
N ARG A 185 -28.44 -34.37 2.89
CA ARG A 185 -28.73 -33.58 4.09
C ARG A 185 -27.75 -32.41 4.18
N ILE A 186 -28.24 -31.26 4.63
CA ILE A 186 -27.41 -30.11 4.99
C ILE A 186 -27.28 -30.12 6.51
N THR A 187 -26.05 -30.22 6.98
CA THR A 187 -25.70 -30.20 8.41
C THR A 187 -25.12 -28.85 8.81
N ALA A 188 -25.08 -28.57 10.11
CA ALA A 188 -24.49 -27.34 10.63
C ALA A 188 -22.99 -27.21 10.27
N ARG A 189 -22.25 -28.34 10.19
CA ARG A 189 -20.85 -28.34 9.73
C ARG A 189 -20.70 -27.95 8.26
N MET A 190 -21.59 -28.41 7.39
CA MET A 190 -21.62 -27.99 5.98
C MET A 190 -21.92 -26.50 5.83
N GLU A 191 -22.92 -26.00 6.56
CA GLU A 191 -23.27 -24.58 6.58
C GLU A 191 -22.09 -23.72 7.06
N SER A 192 -21.38 -24.18 8.10
CA SER A 192 -20.16 -23.53 8.60
C SER A 192 -19.07 -23.45 7.55
N MET A 193 -18.73 -24.55 6.89
CA MET A 193 -17.72 -24.53 5.81
C MET A 193 -18.12 -23.55 4.69
N ARG A 194 -19.41 -23.47 4.37
CA ARG A 194 -19.93 -22.55 3.35
C ARG A 194 -19.88 -21.09 3.80
N GLU A 195 -20.27 -20.79 5.04
CA GLU A 195 -20.27 -19.43 5.60
C GLU A 195 -18.84 -18.87 5.70
N PHE A 196 -17.88 -19.70 6.12
CA PHE A 196 -16.48 -19.29 6.26
C PHE A 196 -15.65 -19.43 4.97
N GLY A 197 -16.15 -20.17 3.98
CA GLY A 197 -15.46 -20.39 2.71
C GLY A 197 -14.21 -21.25 2.81
N ASP A 198 -14.12 -22.09 3.86
CA ASP A 198 -12.99 -22.98 4.13
C ASP A 198 -13.49 -24.43 4.21
N LEU A 199 -12.79 -25.33 3.53
CA LEU A 199 -13.14 -26.75 3.51
C LEU A 199 -12.38 -27.44 4.65
N ASP A 200 -13.10 -28.21 5.45
CA ASP A 200 -12.51 -29.04 6.49
C ASP A 200 -11.97 -30.32 5.84
N ASP A 201 -10.64 -30.44 5.77
CA ASP A 201 -9.95 -31.55 5.11
C ASP A 201 -10.31 -32.94 5.69
N ASP A 202 -10.75 -32.99 6.95
CA ASP A 202 -11.17 -34.20 7.65
C ASP A 202 -12.70 -34.41 7.61
N TYR A 203 -13.43 -33.62 6.80
CA TYR A 203 -14.88 -33.72 6.69
C TYR A 203 -15.31 -35.00 5.95
N ASP A 204 -16.04 -35.87 6.65
CA ASP A 204 -16.77 -36.99 6.07
C ASP A 204 -18.25 -36.90 6.42
N HIS A 205 -19.08 -36.70 5.38
CA HIS A 205 -20.53 -36.62 5.53
C HIS A 205 -21.10 -37.84 6.28
N ARG A 206 -20.55 -39.05 6.11
CA ARG A 206 -21.11 -40.27 6.73
C ARG A 206 -20.93 -40.29 8.25
N THR A 207 -19.90 -39.61 8.73
CA THR A 207 -19.56 -39.53 10.16
C THR A 207 -19.94 -38.20 10.78
N ASP A 208 -20.38 -37.23 9.97
CA ASP A 208 -20.89 -35.95 10.47
C ASP A 208 -22.15 -36.14 11.33
N ASP A 209 -21.98 -35.86 12.62
CA ASP A 209 -23.00 -35.91 13.65
C ASP A 209 -23.51 -34.52 14.05
N SER A 210 -23.09 -33.47 13.33
CA SER A 210 -23.59 -32.12 13.56
C SER A 210 -25.10 -32.01 13.29
N PRO A 211 -25.80 -31.07 13.94
CA PRO A 211 -27.24 -30.90 13.77
C PRO A 211 -27.63 -30.80 12.29
N VAL A 212 -28.65 -31.57 11.90
CA VAL A 212 -29.19 -31.54 10.53
C VAL A 212 -30.09 -30.32 10.38
N LEU A 213 -29.69 -29.38 9.54
CA LEU A 213 -30.47 -28.18 9.21
C LEU A 213 -31.58 -28.49 8.19
N CYS A 214 -31.27 -29.38 7.25
CA CYS A 214 -32.25 -29.90 6.29
C CYS A 214 -31.95 -31.37 5.97
N ALA A 215 -32.98 -32.23 6.03
CA ALA A 215 -32.83 -33.67 5.75
C ALA A 215 -32.58 -34.03 4.27
N GLY A 216 -32.69 -33.06 3.35
CA GLY A 216 -32.58 -33.26 1.91
C GLY A 216 -33.90 -33.05 1.18
N SER A 217 -33.84 -32.60 -0.08
CA SER A 217 -35.03 -32.35 -0.91
C SER A 217 -35.74 -33.63 -1.38
N ALA A 218 -35.08 -34.79 -1.29
CA ALA A 218 -35.65 -36.09 -1.64
C ALA A 218 -36.33 -36.80 -0.44
N ALA A 219 -36.27 -36.21 0.77
CA ALA A 219 -36.94 -36.78 1.93
C ALA A 219 -38.46 -36.61 1.80
N VAL A 220 -39.17 -37.75 1.77
CA VAL A 220 -40.63 -37.81 1.62
C VAL A 220 -41.24 -37.85 3.02
N ASP A 221 -41.90 -36.76 3.41
CA ASP A 221 -42.90 -36.68 4.50
C ASP A 221 -42.40 -36.81 5.95
N ALA A 222 -41.47 -35.95 6.39
CA ALA A 222 -41.26 -35.62 7.82
C ALA A 222 -40.27 -34.44 7.98
N TRP A 223 -40.66 -33.23 7.55
CA TRP A 223 -39.84 -32.04 7.84
C TRP A 223 -40.23 -31.48 9.21
N GLU A 224 -39.43 -31.82 10.21
CA GLU A 224 -39.45 -31.13 11.49
C GLU A 224 -38.52 -29.92 11.43
N PRO A 225 -38.90 -28.78 12.03
CA PRO A 225 -37.98 -27.66 12.15
C PRO A 225 -36.76 -28.11 12.97
N PRO A 226 -35.53 -27.76 12.55
CA PRO A 226 -34.36 -28.14 13.32
C PRO A 226 -34.41 -27.47 14.70
N ASP A 227 -34.00 -28.18 15.74
CA ASP A 227 -34.02 -27.63 17.10
C ASP A 227 -33.03 -26.45 17.20
N PRO A 228 -33.50 -25.21 17.44
CA PRO A 228 -32.63 -24.06 17.52
C PRO A 228 -31.59 -24.19 18.64
N THR A 229 -31.91 -24.91 19.71
CA THR A 229 -31.01 -25.05 20.85
C THR A 229 -29.81 -25.96 20.55
N ASP A 230 -30.02 -27.01 19.77
CA ASP A 230 -28.94 -27.89 19.30
C ASP A 230 -28.03 -27.17 18.31
N ILE A 231 -28.62 -26.38 17.40
CA ILE A 231 -27.87 -25.54 16.46
C ILE A 231 -27.03 -24.51 17.22
N GLU A 232 -27.64 -23.74 18.12
CA GLU A 232 -26.93 -22.73 18.91
C GLU A 232 -25.83 -23.34 19.80
N ALA A 233 -26.09 -24.48 20.42
CA ALA A 233 -25.10 -25.19 21.23
C ALA A 233 -23.91 -25.67 20.40
N TRP A 234 -24.18 -26.21 19.21
CA TRP A 234 -23.14 -26.62 18.27
C TRP A 234 -22.31 -25.42 17.81
N TRP A 235 -22.94 -24.33 17.36
CA TRP A 235 -22.23 -23.11 16.96
C TRP A 235 -21.39 -22.50 18.09
N ALA A 236 -21.94 -22.46 19.30
CA ALA A 236 -21.20 -22.00 20.47
C ALA A 236 -19.96 -22.87 20.75
N SER A 237 -20.05 -24.18 20.53
CA SER A 237 -18.90 -25.09 20.63
C SER A 237 -17.86 -24.83 19.54
N GLN A 238 -18.28 -24.56 18.31
CA GLN A 238 -17.39 -24.27 17.19
C GLN A 238 -16.72 -22.91 17.32
N HIS A 239 -17.41 -21.89 17.84
CA HIS A 239 -16.81 -20.56 18.06
C HIS A 239 -15.67 -20.59 19.07
N VAL A 240 -15.72 -21.48 20.07
CA VAL A 240 -14.59 -21.70 20.99
C VAL A 240 -13.41 -22.32 20.25
N VAL A 241 -13.67 -23.28 19.35
CA VAL A 241 -12.63 -23.89 18.51
C VAL A 241 -12.09 -22.90 17.49
N ALA A 242 -12.91 -22.13 16.77
CA ALA A 242 -12.48 -21.12 15.81
C ALA A 242 -11.71 -19.95 16.46
N GLN A 243 -12.02 -19.58 17.71
CA GLN A 243 -11.20 -18.65 18.49
C GLN A 243 -9.91 -19.29 19.00
N GLN A 244 -9.85 -20.61 19.16
CA GLN A 244 -8.67 -21.36 19.60
C GLN A 244 -7.77 -21.82 18.44
N VAL A 245 -8.30 -21.99 17.23
CA VAL A 245 -7.56 -21.97 15.97
C VAL A 245 -7.08 -20.54 15.80
N SER A 246 -6.10 -20.19 16.63
CA SER A 246 -5.25 -19.05 16.40
C SER A 246 -4.77 -19.22 14.98
N LEU A 247 -5.16 -18.29 14.09
CA LEU A 247 -4.50 -18.15 12.79
C LEU A 247 -3.02 -18.42 13.04
N PRO A 248 -2.41 -19.43 12.40
CA PRO A 248 -1.05 -19.83 12.70
C PRO A 248 -0.21 -18.56 12.78
N ASP A 249 0.42 -18.35 13.95
CA ASP A 249 1.07 -17.09 14.32
C ASP A 249 1.84 -16.62 13.08
N PRO A 250 1.44 -15.48 12.46
CA PRO A 250 1.77 -15.20 11.08
C PRO A 250 3.26 -15.35 10.91
N ASP A 251 3.66 -16.26 10.01
CA ASP A 251 5.04 -16.68 9.83
C ASP A 251 5.96 -15.48 10.08
N PRO A 252 6.87 -15.54 11.07
CA PRO A 252 7.75 -14.43 11.41
C PRO A 252 8.36 -13.76 10.17
N MET A 253 8.63 -14.53 9.11
CA MET A 253 9.10 -14.02 7.82
C MET A 253 8.05 -13.23 7.05
N GLN A 254 6.81 -13.70 6.92
CA GLN A 254 5.72 -12.91 6.34
C GLN A 254 5.55 -11.58 7.08
N THR A 255 5.61 -11.60 8.41
CA THR A 255 5.53 -10.37 9.22
C THR A 255 6.69 -9.41 8.93
N LEU A 256 7.92 -9.92 8.74
CA LEU A 256 9.07 -9.08 8.36
C LEU A 256 8.95 -8.54 6.94
N ARG A 257 8.49 -9.34 5.97
CA ARG A 257 8.25 -8.91 4.57
C ARG A 257 7.20 -7.81 4.52
N ALA A 258 6.06 -7.99 5.18
CA ALA A 258 4.99 -6.98 5.25
C ALA A 258 5.48 -5.66 5.87
N ARG A 259 6.34 -5.72 6.90
CA ARG A 259 6.97 -4.53 7.49
C ARG A 259 7.95 -3.86 6.51
N ALA A 260 8.79 -4.64 5.83
CA ALA A 260 9.69 -4.10 4.81
C ALA A 260 8.90 -3.39 3.71
N ASP A 261 7.85 -4.03 3.18
CA ASP A 261 6.99 -3.48 2.13
C ASP A 261 6.30 -2.20 2.56
N THR A 262 5.80 -2.16 3.79
CA THR A 262 5.23 -0.95 4.38
C THR A 262 6.26 0.18 4.44
N LEU A 263 7.50 -0.12 4.81
CA LEU A 263 8.58 0.87 4.87
C LEU A 263 8.94 1.40 3.48
N TRP A 264 9.19 0.52 2.51
CA TRP A 264 9.59 0.90 1.15
C TRP A 264 8.51 1.68 0.44
N THR A 265 7.26 1.21 0.52
CA THR A 265 6.10 1.93 -0.02
C THR A 265 6.02 3.34 0.57
N ALA A 266 6.24 3.47 1.87
CA ALA A 266 6.10 4.77 2.51
C ALA A 266 7.29 5.72 2.23
N LEU A 267 8.49 5.20 1.96
CA LEU A 267 9.65 5.95 1.48
C LEU A 267 9.49 6.41 0.02
N ALA A 268 8.75 5.65 -0.80
CA ALA A 268 8.49 5.96 -2.20
C ALA A 268 7.36 6.99 -2.40
N ARG A 269 6.39 7.04 -1.49
CA ARG A 269 5.21 7.93 -1.55
C ARG A 269 5.48 9.43 -1.76
N PRO A 270 6.54 10.07 -1.24
CA PRO A 270 6.83 11.47 -1.54
C PRO A 270 6.93 11.76 -3.04
N ALA A 271 7.54 10.87 -3.82
CA ALA A 271 7.64 11.04 -5.27
C ALA A 271 6.27 11.02 -5.95
N VAL A 272 5.40 10.09 -5.55
CA VAL A 272 4.01 10.02 -6.06
C VAL A 272 3.26 11.32 -5.75
N LEU A 273 3.39 11.84 -4.54
CA LEU A 273 2.75 13.11 -4.16
C LEU A 273 3.28 14.29 -4.99
N ILE A 274 4.59 14.35 -5.23
CA ILE A 274 5.19 15.39 -6.09
C ILE A 274 4.65 15.29 -7.51
N VAL A 275 4.62 14.08 -8.10
CA VAL A 275 4.12 13.86 -9.46
C VAL A 275 2.65 14.25 -9.59
N VAL A 276 1.80 13.76 -8.69
CA VAL A 276 0.36 14.05 -8.71
C VAL A 276 0.10 15.55 -8.49
N ALA A 277 0.75 16.16 -7.49
CA ALA A 277 0.57 17.58 -7.21
C ALA A 277 1.07 18.46 -8.37
N SER A 278 2.19 18.10 -9.00
CA SER A 278 2.70 18.78 -10.20
C SER A 278 1.78 18.61 -11.41
N TRP A 279 1.23 17.42 -11.64
CA TRP A 279 0.26 17.17 -12.70
C TRP A 279 -1.03 17.98 -12.49
N VAL A 280 -1.59 17.98 -11.28
CA VAL A 280 -2.76 18.80 -10.93
C VAL A 280 -2.44 20.28 -11.08
N ALA A 281 -1.27 20.75 -10.62
CA ALA A 281 -0.87 22.14 -10.75
C ALA A 281 -0.78 22.57 -12.23
N ALA A 282 -0.23 21.72 -13.11
CA ALA A 282 -0.18 21.97 -14.55
C ALA A 282 -1.59 22.03 -15.18
N MET A 283 -2.47 21.09 -14.84
CA MET A 283 -3.86 21.06 -15.30
C MET A 283 -4.66 22.30 -14.84
N VAL A 284 -4.56 22.67 -13.56
CA VAL A 284 -5.24 23.86 -13.03
C VAL A 284 -4.70 25.14 -13.64
N SER A 285 -3.40 25.19 -13.95
CA SER A 285 -2.75 26.35 -14.59
C SER A 285 -3.33 26.69 -15.97
N MET A 286 -3.97 25.74 -16.66
CA MET A 286 -4.67 26.00 -17.93
C MET A 286 -5.77 27.08 -17.81
N PHE A 287 -6.37 27.22 -16.63
CA PHE A 287 -7.51 28.10 -16.40
C PHE A 287 -7.16 29.39 -15.65
N GLN A 288 -5.94 29.49 -15.13
CA GLN A 288 -5.51 30.62 -14.32
C GLN A 288 -4.71 31.62 -15.14
N ALA A 289 -4.72 32.89 -14.72
CA ALA A 289 -3.69 33.82 -15.17
C ALA A 289 -2.34 33.43 -14.57
N HIS A 290 -1.22 33.95 -15.08
CA HIS A 290 0.12 33.59 -14.62
C HIS A 290 0.40 33.84 -13.12
N GLY A 291 -0.39 34.70 -12.44
CA GLY A 291 -0.16 35.08 -11.05
C GLY A 291 -0.59 34.05 -9.99
N PRO A 292 -1.83 33.54 -10.00
CA PRO A 292 -2.31 32.60 -8.97
C PRO A 292 -1.62 31.23 -8.94
N SER A 293 -1.10 30.74 -10.06
CA SER A 293 -0.54 29.38 -10.19
C SER A 293 0.71 29.15 -9.32
N ARG A 294 1.44 30.21 -8.96
CA ARG A 294 2.60 30.14 -8.06
C ARG A 294 2.28 29.61 -6.66
N TRP A 295 1.04 29.75 -6.19
CA TRP A 295 0.65 29.22 -4.88
C TRP A 295 0.40 27.72 -4.91
N LEU A 296 0.07 27.16 -6.08
CA LEU A 296 -0.08 25.71 -6.24
C LEU A 296 1.28 25.01 -6.16
N THR A 297 2.37 25.66 -6.55
CA THR A 297 3.72 25.07 -6.48
C THR A 297 4.29 25.05 -5.06
N VAL A 298 3.84 25.97 -4.19
CA VAL A 298 4.07 25.90 -2.73
C VAL A 298 3.49 24.62 -2.16
N LEU A 299 2.29 24.20 -2.60
CA LEU A 299 1.68 22.95 -2.15
C LEU A 299 2.57 21.74 -2.48
N VAL A 300 3.15 21.70 -3.70
CA VAL A 300 4.06 20.62 -4.13
C VAL A 300 5.25 20.49 -3.16
N GLY A 301 5.89 21.60 -2.80
CA GLY A 301 7.09 21.57 -1.96
C GLY A 301 6.83 21.35 -0.46
N VAL A 302 5.61 21.62 -0.01
CA VAL A 302 5.21 21.38 1.38
C VAL A 302 4.74 19.93 1.60
N MET A 303 4.15 19.29 0.58
CA MET A 303 3.62 17.93 0.71
C MET A 303 4.67 16.86 1.01
N ALA A 304 5.85 16.93 0.38
CA ALA A 304 6.93 15.97 0.60
C ALA A 304 7.44 15.95 2.07
N PRO A 305 7.80 17.09 2.70
CA PRO A 305 8.21 17.10 4.10
C PRO A 305 7.07 16.76 5.08
N ILE A 306 5.80 17.12 4.80
CA ILE A 306 4.66 16.63 5.61
C ILE A 306 4.65 15.11 5.63
N TRP A 307 4.74 14.49 4.46
CA TRP A 307 4.65 13.04 4.32
C TRP A 307 5.80 12.33 5.06
N LEU A 308 7.02 12.85 4.93
CA LEU A 308 8.18 12.35 5.67
C LEU A 308 8.04 12.55 7.19
N GLY A 309 7.50 13.68 7.64
CA GLY A 309 7.19 13.91 9.05
C GLY A 309 6.14 12.93 9.58
N TRP A 310 5.11 12.64 8.78
CA TRP A 310 4.11 11.62 9.07
C TRP A 310 4.73 10.22 9.16
N LEU A 311 5.57 9.86 8.17
CA LEU A 311 6.27 8.59 8.12
C LEU A 311 7.14 8.42 9.36
N TYR A 312 7.95 9.43 9.71
CA TYR A 312 8.81 9.40 10.88
C TYR A 312 8.01 9.24 12.19
N GLY A 313 6.89 9.95 12.32
CA GLY A 313 6.02 9.86 13.48
C GLY A 313 5.26 8.53 13.59
N ARG A 314 5.01 7.85 12.47
CA ARG A 314 4.30 6.55 12.44
C ARG A 314 5.26 5.36 12.48
N ALA A 315 6.50 5.54 12.01
CA ALA A 315 7.53 4.52 12.00
C ALA A 315 7.79 3.94 13.40
N GLU A 316 7.76 4.78 14.45
CA GLU A 316 7.90 4.29 15.84
C GLU A 316 6.76 3.38 16.31
N ARG A 317 5.60 3.39 15.63
CA ARG A 317 4.46 2.51 15.95
C ARG A 317 4.40 1.29 15.05
N LEU A 318 4.85 1.44 13.80
CA LEU A 318 4.79 0.38 12.80
C LEU A 318 6.00 -0.53 12.84
N PHE A 319 7.14 -0.03 13.31
CA PHE A 319 8.41 -0.75 13.26
C PHE A 319 9.06 -0.85 14.64
N PRO A 320 9.74 -1.96 14.94
CA PRO A 320 10.58 -2.07 16.12
C PRO A 320 11.62 -0.95 16.18
N ALA A 321 11.99 -0.55 17.40
CA ALA A 321 12.98 0.50 17.60
C ALA A 321 14.30 0.15 16.88
N GLY A 322 14.80 1.07 16.04
CA GLY A 322 16.04 0.89 15.29
C GLY A 322 15.90 0.19 13.94
N TYR A 323 14.77 -0.45 13.62
CA TYR A 323 14.56 -1.16 12.35
C TYR A 323 14.79 -0.26 11.14
N VAL A 324 14.11 0.90 11.09
CA VAL A 324 14.25 1.89 10.00
C VAL A 324 15.70 2.39 9.88
N ARG A 325 16.35 2.64 11.03
CA ARG A 325 17.74 3.13 11.05
C ARG A 325 18.71 2.07 10.53
N ALA A 326 18.52 0.81 10.87
CA ALA A 326 19.33 -0.30 10.37
C ALA A 326 19.12 -0.49 8.86
N GLY A 327 17.87 -0.50 8.40
CA GLY A 327 17.54 -0.65 6.98
C GLY A 327 18.10 0.47 6.10
N LEU A 328 18.05 1.72 6.57
CA LEU A 328 18.60 2.88 5.84
C LEU A 328 20.13 2.96 5.91
N ARG A 329 20.76 2.56 7.02
CA ARG A 329 22.22 2.53 7.14
C ARG A 329 22.89 1.57 6.17
N GLY A 330 22.24 0.44 5.89
CA GLY A 330 22.72 -0.52 4.89
C GLY A 330 22.58 -0.01 3.45
N ARG A 331 21.89 1.13 3.22
CA ARG A 331 21.50 1.61 1.90
C ARG A 331 21.65 3.14 1.80
N PRO A 332 22.87 3.69 1.79
CA PRO A 332 23.09 5.13 1.75
C PRO A 332 22.48 5.79 0.50
N ALA A 333 22.43 5.07 -0.64
CA ALA A 333 21.78 5.54 -1.86
C ALA A 333 20.29 5.86 -1.67
N VAL A 334 19.57 5.05 -0.88
CA VAL A 334 18.15 5.29 -0.55
C VAL A 334 18.00 6.57 0.27
N VAL A 335 18.90 6.82 1.22
CA VAL A 335 18.88 8.05 2.02
C VAL A 335 19.10 9.27 1.14
N VAL A 336 20.09 9.21 0.23
CA VAL A 336 20.35 10.28 -0.74
C VAL A 336 19.13 10.49 -1.65
N ALA A 337 18.52 9.42 -2.14
CA ALA A 337 17.32 9.48 -2.97
C ALA A 337 16.16 10.17 -2.25
N VAL A 338 15.87 9.80 -1.00
CA VAL A 338 14.84 10.47 -0.19
C VAL A 338 15.12 11.96 -0.01
N VAL A 339 16.38 12.35 0.22
CA VAL A 339 16.76 13.76 0.29
C VAL A 339 16.54 14.47 -1.05
N VAL A 340 16.94 13.83 -2.17
CA VAL A 340 16.71 14.35 -3.52
C VAL A 340 15.21 14.53 -3.80
N MET A 341 14.34 13.61 -3.38
CA MET A 341 12.88 13.78 -3.51
C MET A 341 12.38 15.02 -2.78
N VAL A 342 12.83 15.25 -1.53
CA VAL A 342 12.42 16.42 -0.76
C VAL A 342 12.90 17.70 -1.44
N CYS A 343 14.17 17.75 -1.83
CA CYS A 343 14.74 18.89 -2.54
C CYS A 343 14.03 19.14 -3.88
N ALA A 344 13.64 18.07 -4.59
CA ALA A 344 12.91 18.16 -5.83
C ALA A 344 11.53 18.82 -5.63
N GLY A 345 10.83 18.48 -4.55
CA GLY A 345 9.58 19.15 -4.18
C GLY A 345 9.74 20.67 -3.97
N TRP A 346 10.91 21.14 -3.53
CA TRP A 346 11.16 22.57 -3.30
C TRP A 346 11.54 23.36 -4.56
N LEU A 347 11.96 22.69 -5.64
CA LEU A 347 12.32 23.37 -6.88
C LEU A 347 11.19 24.28 -7.41
N PRO A 348 9.92 23.83 -7.50
CA PRO A 348 8.81 24.67 -7.91
C PRO A 348 8.48 25.82 -6.94
N MET A 349 8.94 25.78 -5.68
CA MET A 349 8.70 26.85 -4.69
C MET A 349 9.52 28.11 -4.99
N ARG A 350 10.65 27.99 -5.69
CA ARG A 350 11.47 29.16 -6.08
C ARG A 350 10.74 30.17 -6.97
N TRP A 351 9.53 29.84 -7.43
CA TRP A 351 8.69 30.71 -8.26
C TRP A 351 7.66 31.52 -7.49
N THR A 352 7.72 31.54 -6.16
CA THR A 352 6.93 32.50 -5.37
C THR A 352 7.35 33.95 -5.64
N GLY A 353 8.57 34.18 -6.17
CA GLY A 353 9.12 35.48 -6.57
C GLY A 353 8.43 36.15 -7.78
N PRO A 354 9.01 37.23 -8.33
CA PRO A 354 8.44 37.98 -9.45
C PRO A 354 8.19 37.06 -10.66
N ALA A 355 7.07 37.29 -11.35
CA ALA A 355 6.44 36.34 -12.28
C ALA A 355 7.45 35.73 -13.26
N PRO A 356 7.86 34.45 -13.07
CA PRO A 356 8.81 33.81 -13.96
C PRO A 356 8.17 33.64 -15.34
N GLU A 357 9.03 33.59 -16.36
CA GLU A 357 8.61 33.20 -17.69
C GLU A 357 7.86 31.85 -17.63
N PRO A 358 6.65 31.73 -18.22
CA PRO A 358 5.82 30.54 -18.08
C PRO A 358 6.52 29.26 -18.55
N ALA A 359 7.36 29.35 -19.59
CA ALA A 359 8.17 28.24 -20.06
C ALA A 359 9.12 27.73 -18.97
N ALA A 360 9.89 28.65 -18.35
CA ALA A 360 10.81 28.33 -17.26
C ALA A 360 10.07 27.73 -16.06
N ALA A 361 8.85 28.20 -15.82
CA ALA A 361 7.94 27.58 -14.87
C ALA A 361 7.68 26.11 -15.25
N TYR A 362 7.02 25.82 -16.36
CA TYR A 362 6.72 24.42 -16.69
C TYR A 362 7.96 23.50 -16.78
N PHE A 363 9.11 23.99 -17.24
CA PHE A 363 10.36 23.24 -17.24
C PHE A 363 10.83 22.80 -15.84
N THR A 364 10.80 23.69 -14.83
CA THR A 364 11.27 23.25 -13.50
C THR A 364 10.27 22.30 -12.84
N LEU A 365 8.98 22.35 -13.20
CA LEU A 365 7.97 21.44 -12.68
C LEU A 365 8.19 20.04 -13.24
N VAL A 366 8.45 19.93 -14.55
CA VAL A 366 8.86 18.68 -15.19
C VAL A 366 10.19 18.18 -14.62
N THR A 367 11.17 19.06 -14.40
CA THR A 367 12.46 18.72 -13.81
C THR A 367 12.32 18.20 -12.38
N ALA A 368 11.48 18.83 -11.55
CA ALA A 368 11.16 18.38 -10.20
C ALA A 368 10.55 16.97 -10.21
N CYS A 369 9.61 16.71 -11.12
CA CYS A 369 9.04 15.38 -11.32
C CYS A 369 10.12 14.36 -11.76
N ALA A 370 10.97 14.70 -12.71
CA ALA A 370 12.04 13.81 -13.19
C ALA A 370 13.01 13.44 -12.07
N LEU A 371 13.43 14.41 -11.24
CA LEU A 371 14.30 14.15 -10.09
C LEU A 371 13.60 13.29 -9.01
N ALA A 372 12.32 13.57 -8.73
CA ALA A 372 11.53 12.78 -7.79
C ALA A 372 11.33 11.34 -8.27
N CYS A 373 11.04 11.14 -9.56
CA CYS A 373 10.89 9.84 -10.19
C CYS A 373 12.22 9.06 -10.24
N LEU A 374 13.34 9.71 -10.58
CA LEU A 374 14.65 9.07 -10.54
C LEU A 374 15.00 8.62 -9.11
N ALA A 375 14.74 9.46 -8.12
CA ALA A 375 14.91 9.08 -6.73
C ALA A 375 13.97 7.94 -6.32
N HIS A 376 12.75 7.89 -6.86
CA HIS A 376 11.81 6.79 -6.64
C HIS A 376 12.39 5.48 -7.15
N ALA A 377 12.93 5.50 -8.37
CA ALA A 377 13.61 4.35 -8.95
C ALA A 377 14.76 3.86 -8.07
N VAL A 378 15.58 4.77 -7.54
CA VAL A 378 16.67 4.39 -6.61
C VAL A 378 16.12 3.74 -5.33
N VAL A 379 15.00 4.23 -4.78
CA VAL A 379 14.34 3.63 -3.61
C VAL A 379 13.80 2.24 -3.93
N GLN A 380 13.13 2.06 -5.07
CA GLN A 380 12.57 0.77 -5.49
C GLN A 380 13.65 -0.25 -5.85
N ILE A 381 14.68 0.16 -6.59
CA ILE A 381 15.82 -0.73 -6.90
C ILE A 381 16.54 -1.10 -5.59
N GLY A 382 16.68 -0.16 -4.64
CA GLY A 382 17.25 -0.41 -3.33
C GLY A 382 16.47 -1.42 -2.48
N ARG A 383 15.17 -1.62 -2.75
CA ARG A 383 14.32 -2.64 -2.10
C ARG A 383 14.77 -4.05 -2.45
N ILE A 384 15.27 -4.27 -3.67
CA ILE A 384 15.65 -5.57 -4.21
C ILE A 384 16.92 -6.06 -3.49
N ARG A 385 16.83 -7.22 -2.85
CA ARG A 385 18.01 -7.96 -2.38
C ARG A 385 18.43 -8.94 -3.46
N PRO A 386 19.72 -9.04 -3.82
CA PRO A 386 20.17 -10.14 -4.65
C PRO A 386 19.88 -11.46 -3.89
N ALA A 387 19.15 -12.37 -4.53
CA ALA A 387 18.62 -13.62 -3.96
C ALA A 387 19.69 -14.62 -3.45
N ARG A 388 20.97 -14.24 -3.43
CA ARG A 388 22.07 -15.12 -3.05
C ARG A 388 22.14 -15.44 -1.55
N ASP A 389 21.57 -14.60 -0.71
CA ASP A 389 21.75 -14.71 0.75
C ASP A 389 20.47 -15.05 1.53
N GLU A 390 19.29 -14.89 0.94
CA GLU A 390 18.00 -15.24 1.56
C GLU A 390 17.02 -15.71 0.45
N PRO A 391 16.46 -16.93 0.53
CA PRO A 391 15.38 -17.39 -0.36
C PRO A 391 14.08 -16.57 -0.22
N ASP A 392 14.06 -15.58 0.70
CA ASP A 392 12.91 -14.80 1.15
C ASP A 392 12.87 -13.35 0.63
N ALA A 393 13.75 -12.97 -0.30
CA ALA A 393 13.67 -11.68 -0.96
C ALA A 393 12.32 -11.59 -1.71
N ILE A 394 11.57 -10.50 -1.46
CA ILE A 394 10.37 -10.10 -2.23
C ILE A 394 10.56 -10.51 -3.68
N ASP A 395 9.59 -11.20 -4.29
CA ASP A 395 9.71 -11.68 -5.66
C ASP A 395 9.94 -10.49 -6.58
N ALA A 396 11.22 -10.24 -6.85
CA ALA A 396 11.64 -9.10 -7.63
C ALA A 396 11.09 -9.23 -9.06
N ALA A 397 10.80 -10.44 -9.52
CA ALA A 397 10.13 -10.66 -10.79
C ALA A 397 8.69 -10.13 -10.75
N GLU A 398 7.91 -10.54 -9.74
CA GLU A 398 6.53 -10.07 -9.55
C GLU A 398 6.49 -8.54 -9.37
N HIS A 399 7.45 -7.96 -8.63
CA HIS A 399 7.54 -6.51 -8.50
C HIS A 399 7.88 -5.84 -9.84
N GLY A 400 8.80 -6.40 -10.61
CA GLY A 400 9.16 -5.91 -11.95
C GLY A 400 7.98 -5.97 -12.92
N GLU A 401 7.19 -7.04 -12.88
CA GLU A 401 5.96 -7.19 -13.68
C GLU A 401 4.91 -6.17 -13.28
N ASN A 402 4.65 -6.00 -11.99
CA ASN A 402 3.73 -4.98 -11.47
C ASN A 402 4.13 -3.56 -11.91
N LEU A 403 5.42 -3.23 -11.94
CA LEU A 403 5.89 -1.92 -12.43
C LEU A 403 5.66 -1.75 -13.93
N VAL A 404 5.89 -2.78 -14.73
CA VAL A 404 5.62 -2.76 -16.17
C VAL A 404 4.13 -2.58 -16.42
N LEU A 405 3.27 -3.34 -15.74
CA LEU A 405 1.81 -3.22 -15.81
C LEU A 405 1.33 -1.83 -15.37
N LEU A 406 1.90 -1.26 -14.30
CA LEU A 406 1.60 0.12 -13.89
C LEU A 406 2.04 1.14 -14.95
N GLY A 407 3.21 0.96 -15.56
CA GLY A 407 3.68 1.78 -16.69
C GLY A 407 2.69 1.74 -17.86
N PHE A 408 2.23 0.53 -18.23
CA PHE A 408 1.19 0.34 -19.25
C PHE A 408 -0.14 0.97 -18.88
N GLY A 409 -0.61 0.79 -17.64
CA GLY A 409 -1.84 1.38 -17.17
C GLY A 409 -1.83 2.91 -17.29
N TRP A 410 -0.76 3.57 -16.85
CA TRP A 410 -0.60 5.01 -16.99
C TRP A 410 -0.46 5.46 -18.46
N MET A 411 0.17 4.65 -19.30
CA MET A 411 0.31 4.93 -20.72
C MET A 411 -1.02 4.77 -21.49
N LEU A 412 -1.82 3.76 -21.19
CA LEU A 412 -3.07 3.46 -21.90
C LEU A 412 -4.26 4.25 -21.38
N ILE A 413 -4.26 4.60 -20.09
CA ILE A 413 -5.38 5.29 -19.44
C ILE A 413 -4.98 6.74 -19.13
N GLY A 414 -3.91 6.93 -18.36
CA GLY A 414 -3.52 8.25 -17.87
C GLY A 414 -3.14 9.24 -18.97
N LEU A 415 -2.30 8.83 -19.93
CA LEU A 415 -1.87 9.68 -21.03
C LEU A 415 -3.03 10.04 -21.98
N PRO A 416 -3.84 9.09 -22.51
CA PRO A 416 -4.99 9.42 -23.35
C PRO A 416 -6.03 10.28 -22.65
N ILE A 417 -6.35 10.02 -21.38
CA ILE A 417 -7.26 10.88 -20.62
C ILE A 417 -6.70 12.30 -20.50
N THR A 418 -5.40 12.45 -20.19
CA THR A 418 -4.77 13.77 -20.08
C THR A 418 -4.72 14.50 -21.42
N LEU A 419 -4.43 13.80 -22.51
CA LEU A 419 -4.44 14.36 -23.86
C LEU A 419 -5.85 14.74 -24.31
N LEU A 420 -6.85 13.88 -24.07
CA LEU A 420 -8.23 14.12 -24.45
C LEU A 420 -8.85 15.26 -23.63
N LEU A 421 -8.72 15.20 -22.31
CA LEU A 421 -9.18 16.28 -21.43
C LEU A 421 -8.42 17.57 -21.73
N GLY A 422 -7.10 17.50 -21.84
CA GLY A 422 -6.28 18.65 -22.20
C GLY A 422 -6.70 19.28 -23.52
N TRP A 423 -6.97 18.47 -24.55
CA TRP A 423 -7.43 18.94 -25.85
C TRP A 423 -8.80 19.62 -25.75
N ILE A 424 -9.80 18.99 -25.12
CA ILE A 424 -11.13 19.57 -24.91
C ILE A 424 -11.04 20.87 -24.11
N LEU A 425 -10.28 20.86 -23.01
CA LEU A 425 -10.14 22.00 -22.11
C LEU A 425 -9.30 23.13 -22.71
N SER A 426 -8.38 22.82 -23.64
CA SER A 426 -7.56 23.83 -24.31
C SER A 426 -8.38 24.85 -25.09
N TYR A 427 -9.58 24.49 -25.57
CA TYR A 427 -10.51 25.42 -26.21
C TYR A 427 -11.02 26.52 -25.28
N PHE A 428 -11.03 26.26 -23.97
CA PHE A 428 -11.49 27.19 -22.94
C PHE A 428 -10.33 27.70 -22.06
N ALA A 429 -9.13 27.20 -22.30
CA ALA A 429 -7.95 27.52 -21.51
C ALA A 429 -7.45 28.93 -21.83
N ARG A 430 -6.98 29.62 -20.80
CA ARG A 430 -6.22 30.86 -20.97
C ARG A 430 -4.78 30.58 -21.38
N LEU A 431 -4.26 29.42 -20.97
CA LEU A 431 -2.90 28.94 -21.21
C LEU A 431 -2.94 27.49 -21.71
N PRO A 432 -3.32 27.25 -22.98
CA PRO A 432 -3.42 25.90 -23.52
C PRO A 432 -2.08 25.14 -23.48
N GLU A 433 -0.95 25.84 -23.39
CA GLU A 433 0.38 25.26 -23.34
C GLU A 433 0.68 24.52 -22.03
N ALA A 434 -0.04 24.85 -20.94
CA ALA A 434 0.11 24.15 -19.66
C ALA A 434 -0.28 22.65 -19.75
N MET A 435 -1.11 22.28 -20.74
CA MET A 435 -1.41 20.90 -21.06
C MET A 435 -0.13 20.10 -21.37
N TRP A 436 0.81 20.68 -22.12
CA TRP A 436 2.04 19.99 -22.49
C TRP A 436 2.95 19.76 -21.28
N ALA A 437 2.88 20.63 -20.26
CA ALA A 437 3.55 20.38 -18.98
C ALA A 437 2.97 19.16 -18.26
N ALA A 438 1.64 19.03 -18.22
CA ALA A 438 0.99 17.87 -17.62
C ALA A 438 1.29 16.56 -18.38
N VAL A 439 1.29 16.61 -19.72
CA VAL A 439 1.68 15.47 -20.57
C VAL A 439 3.14 15.09 -20.32
N ALA A 440 4.05 16.06 -20.24
CA ALA A 440 5.46 15.83 -19.94
C ALA A 440 5.65 15.18 -18.55
N VAL A 441 4.90 15.62 -17.52
CA VAL A 441 4.95 15.01 -16.18
C VAL A 441 4.52 13.53 -16.22
N LEU A 442 3.44 13.19 -16.92
CA LEU A 442 3.01 11.80 -17.05
C LEU A 442 3.96 10.97 -17.91
N ALA A 443 4.54 11.54 -18.97
CA ALA A 443 5.53 10.85 -19.78
C ALA A 443 6.77 10.49 -18.94
N VAL A 444 7.24 11.41 -18.08
CA VAL A 444 8.32 11.15 -17.11
C VAL A 444 7.94 10.00 -16.16
N LEU A 445 6.71 9.99 -15.63
CA LEU A 445 6.23 8.91 -14.76
C LEU A 445 6.26 7.54 -15.47
N VAL A 446 5.69 7.45 -16.67
CA VAL A 446 5.63 6.21 -17.46
C VAL A 446 7.04 5.71 -17.81
N LEU A 447 7.92 6.60 -18.28
CA LEU A 447 9.32 6.26 -18.59
C LEU A 447 10.06 5.74 -17.37
N THR A 448 9.75 6.26 -16.18
CA THR A 448 10.36 5.81 -14.93
C THR A 448 9.92 4.38 -14.60
N PHE A 449 8.63 4.06 -14.70
CA PHE A 449 8.15 2.71 -14.47
C PHE A 449 8.75 1.70 -15.46
N PHE A 450 8.87 2.06 -16.73
CA PHE A 450 9.54 1.23 -17.73
C PHE A 450 11.03 1.05 -17.46
N ALA A 451 11.74 2.11 -17.08
CA ALA A 451 13.14 2.02 -16.71
C ALA A 451 13.35 1.14 -15.47
N GLU A 452 12.53 1.31 -14.42
CA GLU A 452 12.55 0.47 -13.23
C GLU A 452 12.27 -0.99 -13.60
N GLY A 453 11.16 -1.28 -14.27
CA GLY A 453 10.79 -2.63 -14.70
C GLY A 453 11.88 -3.31 -15.54
N ALA A 454 12.49 -2.57 -16.48
CA ALA A 454 13.60 -3.07 -17.29
C ALA A 454 14.84 -3.40 -16.43
N VAL A 455 15.25 -2.49 -15.54
CA VAL A 455 16.40 -2.72 -14.64
C VAL A 455 16.15 -3.96 -13.78
N ILE A 456 14.95 -4.12 -13.23
CA ILE A 456 14.60 -5.28 -12.41
C ILE A 456 14.70 -6.57 -13.23
N LYS A 457 14.05 -6.65 -14.39
CA LYS A 457 14.09 -7.84 -15.25
C LYS A 457 15.52 -8.18 -15.71
N ILE A 458 16.35 -7.18 -15.99
CA ILE A 458 17.76 -7.38 -16.34
C ILE A 458 18.55 -7.95 -15.15
N VAL A 459 18.37 -7.37 -13.95
CA VAL A 459 19.12 -7.76 -12.74
C VAL A 459 18.71 -9.15 -12.25
N THR A 460 17.42 -9.47 -12.27
CA THR A 460 16.89 -10.77 -11.81
C THR A 460 17.13 -11.88 -12.83
N ARG A 461 17.46 -11.55 -14.09
CA ARG A 461 17.54 -12.49 -15.22
C ARG A 461 16.24 -13.27 -15.49
N ARG A 462 15.13 -12.90 -14.85
CA ARG A 462 13.78 -13.42 -15.12
C ARG A 462 13.12 -12.51 -16.16
N ARG A 463 13.54 -12.68 -17.42
CA ARG A 463 12.99 -11.93 -18.56
C ARG A 463 12.31 -12.91 -19.49
N ASP A 464 11.11 -12.56 -19.92
CA ASP A 464 10.52 -13.17 -21.10
C ASP A 464 11.13 -12.50 -22.34
N ASP A 465 11.28 -13.26 -23.42
CA ASP A 465 11.91 -12.77 -24.65
C ASP A 465 11.16 -11.58 -25.28
N VAL A 466 9.89 -11.39 -24.90
CA VAL A 466 9.00 -10.34 -25.41
C VAL A 466 9.06 -9.06 -24.58
N ASP A 467 9.34 -9.14 -23.28
CA ASP A 467 9.18 -7.99 -22.37
C ASP A 467 10.15 -6.85 -22.66
N LEU A 468 11.44 -7.14 -22.80
CA LEU A 468 12.44 -6.08 -22.99
C LEU A 468 12.28 -5.36 -24.34
N PRO A 469 12.07 -6.05 -25.49
CA PRO A 469 11.72 -5.38 -26.74
C PRO A 469 10.46 -4.52 -26.62
N MET A 470 9.43 -5.02 -25.92
CA MET A 470 8.19 -4.31 -25.71
C MET A 470 8.41 -3.03 -24.86
N ILE A 471 9.08 -3.14 -23.72
CA ILE A 471 9.42 -2.00 -22.86
C ILE A 471 10.26 -0.99 -23.65
N ALA A 472 11.25 -1.44 -24.42
CA ALA A 472 12.08 -0.56 -25.24
C ALA A 472 11.26 0.20 -26.30
N PHE A 473 10.37 -0.50 -27.01
CA PHE A 473 9.48 0.11 -28.01
C PHE A 473 8.63 1.22 -27.41
N PHE A 474 7.95 0.95 -26.29
CA PHE A 474 7.10 1.95 -25.64
C PHE A 474 7.91 3.08 -24.98
N THR A 475 9.10 2.78 -24.45
CA THR A 475 10.04 3.80 -23.95
C THR A 475 10.43 4.79 -25.04
N ILE A 476 10.69 4.33 -26.26
CA ILE A 476 11.00 5.20 -27.41
C ILE A 476 9.79 6.09 -27.75
N GLY A 477 8.59 5.51 -27.83
CA GLY A 477 7.36 6.24 -28.13
C GLY A 477 7.05 7.32 -27.09
N VAL A 478 7.07 6.98 -25.80
CA VAL A 478 6.82 7.92 -24.70
C VAL A 478 7.96 8.94 -24.58
N GLY A 479 9.20 8.56 -24.88
CA GLY A 479 10.35 9.46 -24.94
C GLY A 479 10.18 10.53 -26.02
N ALA A 480 9.72 10.15 -27.22
CA ALA A 480 9.40 11.10 -28.29
C ALA A 480 8.28 12.07 -27.86
N LEU A 481 7.23 11.58 -27.18
CA LEU A 481 6.16 12.41 -26.64
C LEU A 481 6.65 13.40 -25.59
N LEU A 482 7.57 12.99 -24.70
CA LEU A 482 8.20 13.88 -23.73
C LEU A 482 8.97 14.99 -24.44
N ILE A 483 9.84 14.64 -25.40
CA ILE A 483 10.62 15.63 -26.17
C ILE A 483 9.68 16.62 -26.87
N TRP A 484 8.64 16.12 -27.54
CA TRP A 484 7.64 16.97 -28.20
C TRP A 484 6.99 17.93 -27.21
N SER A 485 6.59 17.45 -26.04
CA SER A 485 5.96 18.26 -24.99
C SER A 485 6.90 19.35 -24.48
N LEU A 486 8.18 19.04 -24.29
CA LEU A 486 9.20 20.03 -23.89
C LEU A 486 9.42 21.10 -24.97
N LEU A 487 9.42 20.71 -26.26
CA LEU A 487 9.51 21.68 -27.37
C LEU A 487 8.29 22.61 -27.41
N ARG A 488 7.10 22.11 -27.08
CA ARG A 488 5.88 22.94 -26.98
C ARG A 488 5.94 23.91 -25.81
N ILE A 489 6.50 23.50 -24.67
CA ILE A 489 6.75 24.39 -23.52
C ILE A 489 7.77 25.47 -23.87
N ALA A 490 8.85 25.13 -24.57
CA ALA A 490 9.88 26.09 -25.00
C ALA A 490 9.36 27.13 -26.00
N ALA A 491 8.28 26.83 -26.72
CA ALA A 491 7.68 27.73 -27.69
C ALA A 491 6.70 28.75 -27.08
N ILE A 492 6.48 28.73 -25.76
CA ILE A 492 5.60 29.70 -25.09
C ILE A 492 6.24 31.10 -25.19
N PRO A 493 5.53 32.11 -25.74
CA PRO A 493 6.06 33.46 -25.84
C PRO A 493 6.38 34.04 -24.46
N SER A 494 7.55 34.68 -24.35
CA SER A 494 7.86 35.49 -23.17
C SER A 494 6.88 36.68 -23.11
N PRO A 495 6.32 37.01 -21.93
CA PRO A 495 5.49 38.20 -21.80
C PRO A 495 6.31 39.45 -22.17
N ALA A 496 5.75 40.28 -23.05
CA ALA A 496 6.38 41.50 -23.57
C ALA A 496 6.46 42.62 -22.53
#